data_AF-A0A6L0WS89-F1
#
_entry.id   AF-A0A6L0WS89-F1
#
_cell.length_a   1.000
_cell.length_b   1.000
_cell.length_c   1.000
_cell.angle_alpha   90.00
_cell.angle_beta   90.00
_cell.angle_gamma   90.00
#
_symmetry.space_group_name_H-M   'P 1'
#
loop_
_entity.id
_entity.type
_entity.pdbx_description
1 polymer ?
#
loop_
_entity_poly.entity_id
_entity_poly.type
_entity_poly.pdbx_seq_one_letter_code
_entity_poly.pdbx_strand_id
1 'polypeptide(L)'
;MVVIKGGGQTYAVGNGRQMEWDEVPESFKKKVAEQKEMEKCMDLRAKAQRCISDQGFWAPDCVHLTEAFHLCQSHELTRTELTQRKEAE
;
A
#
# COMPACT_ATOMS: atom_id res chain seq x y z
N MET A 1 -8.23 -13.84 3.98
CA MET A 1 -8.36 -13.41 2.56
C MET A 1 -7.69 -12.04 2.46
N VAL A 2 -6.47 -11.96 1.93
CA VAL A 2 -5.75 -10.67 1.81
C VAL A 2 -5.74 -10.30 0.33
N VAL A 3 -6.55 -9.31 -0.03
CA VAL A 3 -6.60 -8.73 -1.36
C VAL A 3 -5.70 -7.51 -1.33
N ILE A 4 -4.48 -7.61 -1.87
CA ILE A 4 -3.61 -6.43 -2.03
C ILE A 4 -4.12 -5.66 -3.23
N LYS A 5 -4.91 -4.61 -2.99
CA LYS A 5 -5.34 -3.65 -4.02
C LYS A 5 -4.24 -2.63 -4.25
N GLY A 6 -3.49 -2.79 -5.33
CA GLY A 6 -2.62 -1.77 -5.90
C GLY A 6 -2.60 -1.92 -7.42
N GLY A 7 -3.03 -0.89 -8.14
CA GLY A 7 -2.76 -0.66 -9.57
C GLY A 7 -3.05 -1.83 -10.54
N GLY A 8 -4.28 -1.90 -11.04
CA GLY A 8 -4.57 -2.40 -12.41
C GLY A 8 -4.47 -3.91 -12.71
N GLN A 9 -3.86 -4.74 -11.88
CA GLN A 9 -3.96 -6.20 -12.00
C GLN A 9 -4.04 -6.87 -10.63
N THR A 10 -5.22 -7.37 -10.30
CA THR A 10 -5.43 -8.27 -9.17
C THR A 10 -4.80 -9.63 -9.50
N TYR A 11 -3.60 -9.89 -8.99
CA TYR A 11 -3.08 -11.25 -8.96
C TYR A 11 -3.92 -12.03 -7.93
N ALA A 12 -4.71 -12.98 -8.42
CA ALA A 12 -5.41 -13.92 -7.56
C ALA A 12 -4.37 -14.87 -6.96
N VAL A 13 -3.90 -14.58 -5.74
CA VAL A 13 -3.17 -15.55 -4.91
C VAL A 13 -4.19 -16.58 -4.44
N GLY A 14 -4.56 -17.48 -5.35
CA GLY A 14 -5.73 -18.36 -5.25
C GLY A 14 -5.68 -19.42 -4.16
N ASN A 15 -4.83 -19.32 -3.13
CA ASN A 15 -4.85 -20.26 -2.00
C ASN A 15 -4.15 -19.79 -0.72
N GLY A 16 -3.94 -18.49 -0.50
CA GLY A 16 -3.37 -18.01 0.78
C GLY A 16 -2.02 -18.63 1.18
N ARG A 17 -1.30 -19.27 0.25
CA ARG A 17 0.06 -19.76 0.51
C ARG A 17 0.98 -18.56 0.64
N GLN A 18 1.70 -18.51 1.75
CA GLN A 18 2.89 -17.67 1.85
C GLN A 18 3.91 -18.21 0.84
N MET A 19 4.49 -17.31 0.05
CA MET A 19 5.47 -17.61 -0.98
C MET A 19 6.77 -16.94 -0.57
N GLU A 20 7.89 -17.65 -0.72
CA GLU A 20 9.20 -17.07 -0.42
C GLU A 20 9.49 -15.92 -1.39
N TRP A 21 10.20 -14.89 -0.92
CA TRP A 21 10.43 -13.68 -1.72
C TRP A 21 11.11 -13.98 -3.06
N ASP A 22 12.00 -14.98 -3.09
CA ASP A 22 12.70 -15.39 -4.31
C ASP A 22 11.76 -15.96 -5.38
N GLU A 23 10.66 -16.62 -4.97
CA GLU A 23 9.66 -17.22 -5.85
C GLU A 23 8.64 -16.19 -6.39
N VAL A 24 8.63 -14.97 -5.85
CA VAL A 24 7.75 -13.89 -6.32
C VAL A 24 8.15 -13.48 -7.76
N PRO A 25 7.20 -13.35 -8.71
CA PRO A 25 7.53 -12.98 -10.09
C PRO A 25 8.34 -11.68 -10.20
N GLU A 26 9.35 -11.67 -11.07
CA GLU A 26 10.21 -10.49 -11.29
C GLU A 26 9.42 -9.24 -11.72
N SER A 27 8.34 -9.42 -12.48
CA SER A 27 7.45 -8.33 -12.86
C SER A 27 6.76 -7.66 -11.65
N PHE A 28 6.46 -8.44 -10.61
CA PHE A 28 5.92 -7.92 -9.35
C PHE A 28 7.02 -7.21 -8.55
N LYS A 29 8.19 -7.83 -8.38
CA LYS A 29 9.34 -7.22 -7.68
C LYS A 29 9.70 -5.86 -8.28
N LYS A 30 9.73 -5.77 -9.61
CA LYS A 30 9.98 -4.52 -10.33
C LYS A 30 8.92 -3.45 -10.03
N LYS A 31 7.63 -3.81 -10.12
CA LYS A 31 6.53 -2.89 -9.78
C LYS A 31 6.59 -2.42 -8.33
N VAL A 32 6.98 -3.29 -7.40
CA VAL A 32 7.20 -2.94 -5.98
C VAL A 32 8.35 -1.94 -5.85
N ALA A 33 9.46 -2.15 -6.54
CA ALA A 33 10.59 -1.20 -6.54
C ALA A 33 10.23 0.15 -7.18
N GLU A 34 9.30 0.17 -8.13
CA GLU A 34 8.79 1.38 -8.78
C GLU A 34 7.74 2.14 -7.95
N GLN A 35 7.24 1.55 -6.85
CA GLN A 35 6.32 2.23 -5.94
C GLN A 35 7.03 3.41 -5.28
N LYS A 36 6.69 4.63 -5.71
CA LYS A 36 7.11 5.84 -5.03
C LYS A 36 6.32 5.98 -3.73
N GLU A 37 7.04 6.07 -2.62
CA GLU A 37 6.41 6.45 -1.36
C GLU A 37 5.90 7.89 -1.45
N MET A 38 4.68 8.09 -0.97
CA MET A 38 4.10 9.42 -0.89
C MET A 38 4.61 10.08 0.38
N GLU A 39 5.62 10.95 0.27
CA GLU A 39 6.26 11.65 1.40
C GLU A 39 5.25 12.22 2.39
N LYS A 40 4.16 12.82 1.87
CA LYS A 40 3.07 13.40 2.68
C LYS A 40 2.34 12.41 3.60
N CYS A 41 2.41 11.12 3.30
CA CYS A 41 1.75 10.05 4.05
C CYS A 41 2.75 9.17 4.84
N MET A 42 4.05 9.41 4.73
CA MET A 42 5.08 8.55 5.33
C MET A 42 5.04 8.56 6.87
N ASP A 43 4.74 9.70 7.48
CA ASP A 43 4.62 9.80 8.94
C ASP A 43 3.50 8.91 9.50
N LEU A 44 2.36 8.84 8.79
CA LEU A 44 1.25 7.96 9.15
C LEU A 44 1.63 6.49 8.99
N ARG A 45 2.38 6.15 7.93
CA ARG A 45 2.93 4.82 7.74
C ARG A 45 3.85 4.41 8.88
N ALA A 46 4.80 5.27 9.25
CA ALA A 46 5.76 5.00 10.30
C ALA A 46 5.06 4.81 11.67
N LYS A 47 4.06 5.64 11.98
CA LYS A 47 3.24 5.51 13.19
C LYS A 47 2.45 4.20 13.21
N ALA A 48 1.81 3.83 12.10
CA ALA A 48 1.09 2.58 11.98
C ALA A 48 2.04 1.37 12.15
N GLN A 49 3.19 1.37 11.46
CA GLN A 49 4.18 0.29 11.55
C GLN A 49 4.73 0.12 12.97
N ARG A 50 5.03 1.23 13.65
CA ARG A 50 5.47 1.18 15.04
C ARG A 50 4.40 0.60 15.95
N CYS A 51 3.15 1.05 15.82
CA CYS A 51 2.03 0.51 16.58
C CYS A 51 1.86 -0.99 16.36
N ILE A 52 1.89 -1.44 15.10
CA ILE A 52 1.75 -2.85 14.72
C ILE A 52 2.89 -3.69 15.32
N SER A 53 4.12 -3.17 15.31
CA SER A 53 5.27 -3.83 15.92
C SER A 53 5.13 -3.98 17.43
N ASP A 54 4.55 -2.99 18.09
CA ASP A 54 4.44 -2.95 19.56
C ASP A 54 3.21 -3.71 20.09
N GLN A 55 2.07 -3.65 19.39
CA GLN A 55 0.76 -4.12 19.88
C GLN A 55 0.10 -5.19 19.01
N GLY A 56 0.65 -5.47 17.83
CA GLY A 56 0.07 -6.36 16.84
C GLY A 56 -0.93 -5.66 15.92
N PHE A 57 -1.10 -6.25 14.73
CA PHE A 57 -1.87 -5.64 13.63
C PHE A 57 -3.33 -5.33 13.98
N TRP A 58 -3.95 -6.17 14.81
CA TRP A 58 -5.38 -6.09 15.12
C TRP A 58 -5.70 -5.21 16.33
N ALA A 59 -4.71 -4.57 16.94
CA ALA A 59 -4.97 -3.61 18.01
C ALA A 59 -5.77 -2.42 17.45
N PRO A 60 -6.85 -1.98 18.13
CA PRO A 60 -7.75 -0.94 17.60
C PRO A 60 -7.03 0.33 17.14
N ASP A 61 -6.08 0.82 17.91
CA ASP A 61 -5.32 2.03 17.58
C ASP A 61 -4.44 1.85 16.33
N CYS A 62 -3.86 0.65 16.16
CA CYS A 62 -3.05 0.34 14.99
C CYS A 62 -3.88 0.21 13.71
N VAL A 63 -5.11 -0.31 13.84
CA VAL A 63 -6.09 -0.34 12.74
C VAL A 63 -6.45 1.07 12.31
N HIS A 64 -6.77 1.97 13.26
CA HIS A 64 -7.09 3.37 12.96
C HIS A 64 -5.92 4.11 12.29
N LEU A 65 -4.69 3.90 12.76
CA LEU A 65 -3.50 4.50 12.14
C LEU A 65 -3.27 3.98 10.72
N THR A 66 -3.52 2.69 10.49
CA THR A 66 -3.41 2.07 9.16
C THR A 66 -4.48 2.61 8.22
N GLU A 67 -5.71 2.78 8.69
CA GLU A 67 -6.79 3.40 7.92
C GLU A 67 -6.45 4.85 7.55
N ALA A 68 -5.96 5.65 8.50
CA ALA A 68 -5.55 7.03 8.26
C ALA A 68 -4.43 7.11 7.20
N PHE A 69 -3.46 6.20 7.24
CA PHE A 69 -2.42 6.09 6.22
C PHE A 69 -3.00 5.79 4.82
N HIS A 70 -3.93 4.83 4.73
CA HIS A 70 -4.57 4.48 3.45
C HIS A 70 -5.46 5.60 2.91
N LEU A 71 -6.16 6.34 3.78
CA LEU A 71 -6.92 7.53 3.39
C LEU A 71 -6.01 8.64 2.85
N CYS A 72 -4.84 8.85 3.46
CA CYS A 72 -3.86 9.79 2.94
C CYS A 72 -3.39 9.38 1.55
N GLN A 73 -2.99 8.11 1.36
CA GLN A 73 -2.56 7.60 0.06
C GLN A 73 -3.62 7.75 -1.02
N SER A 74 -4.88 7.38 -0.73
CA SER A 74 -5.95 7.45 -1.72
C SER A 74 -6.23 8.89 -2.14
N HIS A 75 -6.20 9.83 -1.20
CA HIS A 75 -6.38 11.25 -1.48
C HIS A 75 -5.23 11.82 -2.32
N GLU A 76 -4.00 11.49 -1.99
CA GLU A 76 -2.80 11.93 -2.71
C GLU A 76 -2.72 11.35 -4.13
N LEU A 77 -3.09 10.08 -4.30
CA LEU A 77 -3.20 9.44 -5.61
C LEU A 77 -4.28 10.12 -6.46
N THR A 78 -5.46 10.32 -5.89
CA THR A 78 -6.57 11.01 -6.56
C THR A 78 -6.15 12.42 -7.00
N ARG A 79 -5.47 13.17 -6.14
CA ARG A 79 -4.99 14.50 -6.47
C ARG A 79 -4.00 14.45 -7.63
N THR A 80 -3.04 13.54 -7.61
CA THR A 80 -1.99 13.42 -8.63
C THR A 80 -2.55 12.95 -9.98
N GLU A 81 -3.46 11.97 -9.99
CA GLU A 81 -4.11 11.48 -11.22
C GLU A 81 -5.01 12.54 -11.87
N LEU A 82 -5.73 13.33 -11.07
CA LEU A 82 -6.54 14.44 -11.57
C LEU A 82 -5.68 15.59 -12.10
N THR A 83 -4.52 15.86 -11.50
CA THR A 83 -3.57 16.86 -12.00
C THR A 83 -2.94 16.43 -13.33
N GLN A 84 -2.51 15.17 -13.45
CA GLN A 84 -1.92 14.65 -14.69
C GLN A 84 -2.89 14.63 -15.87
N ARG A 85 -4.19 14.38 -15.64
CA ARG A 85 -5.22 14.46 -16.70
C ARG A 85 -5.40 15.87 -17.25
N LYS A 86 -5.32 16.90 -16.40
CA LYS A 86 -5.46 18.30 -16.81
C LYS A 86 -4.28 18.82 -17.63
N GLU A 87 -3.10 18.25 -17.46
CA GLU A 87 -1.90 18.66 -18.22
C GLU A 87 -1.79 17.96 -19.58
N ALA A 88 -2.62 16.93 -19.82
CA ALA A 88 -2.66 16.17 -21.06
C ALA A 88 -3.81 16.58 -22.02
N GLU A 89 -4.68 17.52 -21.60
CA GLU A 89 -5.70 18.20 -22.43
C GLU A 89 -5.18 19.55 -22.94
#